data_AF-A0A7J9ADX0-F1
#
_entry.id   AF-A0A7J9ADX0-F1
#
_cell.length_a   1.000
_cell.length_b   1.000
_cell.length_c   1.000
_cell.angle_alpha   90.00
_cell.angle_beta   90.00
_cell.angle_gamma   90.00
#
_symmetry.space_group_name_H-M   'P 1'
#
loop_
_entity.id
_entity.type
_entity.pdbx_description
1 polymer ?
#
loop_
_entity_poly.entity_id
_entity_poly.type
_entity_poly.pdbx_seq_one_letter_code
_entity_poly.pdbx_strand_id
1 'polypeptide(L)'
;MGNCLTSSSSSDVSKKKKALPIETAFRLPSPLPTWPPGEGFASGSIDLGGIHVCQCGISSSSTKVWATREGGPGNLGASFFEPSSIPDGYYMLGCYGQPNNRLLSGWVLAAKDDSGDDSLLKQPIDYTLVWSSESLKIKQDGNGYIWLPIAPQGYKAVGHVITNTKDKPSLQKIRCVRSDFTDETENDTWIWGPGKEVDAKGINFFSSRPINRGTQHMGVCAGTFVAQNPPLPCLKNVKANLSYMPNLRQIDTLFQAYSPWIYFHPNEAYLPSSVSWFFVNGALLYKKGEESKPVPIQVTGSNLPQGGANDGNYWLDLPIDEATKERVKKGDLQNSQVYLHVKPMLGATYSDIAIWVFYPFNGAAKAKVEFINISLGRIGEHVGDWEHVTLRVSNFNGELHSIYFSEHSGGSWVNASELEFQGGNKPCTYSSLHGHAMYSKPGLVLQGSGEIGIRNDTAKSKIVMDTGLQFSLVAAEYLGSTTIVEPPWLNYFREWGPKISYNLADEIKKVEKVLPGKLKTAFEKFINGLPDEVLGQEGPTGPKVKRNWNGDEV
;
A
#
# COMPACT_ATOMS: atom_id res chain seq x y z
N MET A 1 -34.71 -71.58 -1.62
CA MET A 1 -33.48 -71.76 -2.42
C MET A 1 -33.21 -70.48 -3.17
N GLY A 2 -31.95 -70.04 -3.11
CA GLY A 2 -31.26 -68.91 -3.75
C GLY A 2 -32.04 -67.80 -4.47
N ASN A 3 -31.72 -66.55 -4.13
CA ASN A 3 -31.43 -65.55 -5.17
C ASN A 3 -30.37 -64.56 -4.68
N CYS A 4 -29.26 -64.52 -5.44
CA CYS A 4 -28.09 -63.68 -5.25
C CYS A 4 -28.35 -62.23 -5.61
N LEU A 5 -27.72 -61.34 -4.85
CA LEU A 5 -27.51 -59.93 -5.15
C LEU A 5 -26.57 -59.81 -6.37
N THR A 6 -26.98 -59.04 -7.37
CA THR A 6 -26.10 -58.52 -8.41
C THR A 6 -25.78 -57.06 -8.09
N SER A 7 -24.49 -56.77 -7.98
CA SER A 7 -23.99 -55.41 -7.83
C SER A 7 -24.09 -54.68 -9.17
N SER A 8 -24.60 -53.46 -9.15
CA SER A 8 -24.39 -52.49 -10.22
C SER A 8 -23.51 -51.37 -9.66
N SER A 9 -22.33 -51.26 -10.24
CA SER A 9 -21.33 -50.22 -9.99
C SER A 9 -21.89 -48.85 -10.41
N SER A 10 -22.00 -47.93 -9.46
CA SER A 10 -22.28 -46.52 -9.76
C SER A 10 -21.02 -45.82 -10.27
N SER A 11 -21.19 -45.25 -11.44
CA SER A 11 -20.29 -44.45 -12.25
C SER A 11 -19.54 -43.33 -11.52
N ASP A 12 -18.29 -43.17 -11.97
CA ASP A 12 -17.39 -42.02 -11.88
C ASP A 12 -18.07 -40.67 -11.59
N VAL A 13 -17.89 -40.19 -10.36
CA VAL A 13 -17.99 -38.76 -10.06
C VAL A 13 -16.60 -38.17 -10.27
N SER A 14 -16.32 -37.69 -11.48
CA SER A 14 -15.12 -36.90 -11.73
C SER A 14 -15.13 -35.70 -10.78
N LYS A 15 -14.20 -35.67 -9.82
CA LYS A 15 -13.95 -34.48 -8.99
C LYS A 15 -13.58 -33.33 -9.92
N LYS A 16 -14.53 -32.45 -10.26
CA LYS A 16 -14.23 -31.19 -10.96
C LYS A 16 -13.20 -30.47 -10.09
N LYS A 17 -11.96 -30.35 -10.58
CA LYS A 17 -10.92 -29.56 -9.93
C LYS A 17 -11.49 -28.15 -9.74
N LYS A 18 -11.50 -27.65 -8.51
CA LYS A 18 -11.91 -26.26 -8.22
C LYS A 18 -10.96 -25.34 -8.98
N ALA A 19 -11.50 -24.46 -9.83
CA ALA A 19 -10.71 -23.48 -10.57
C ALA A 19 -9.90 -22.63 -9.59
N LEU A 20 -8.64 -22.36 -9.92
CA LEU A 20 -7.77 -21.50 -9.11
C LEU A 20 -8.08 -20.03 -9.42
N PRO A 21 -7.96 -19.11 -8.45
CA PRO A 21 -8.18 -17.68 -8.68
C PRO A 21 -7.46 -17.13 -9.93
N ILE A 22 -6.21 -17.54 -10.17
CA ILE A 22 -5.39 -17.12 -11.32
C ILE A 22 -5.97 -17.45 -12.70
N GLU A 23 -6.98 -18.32 -12.78
CA GLU A 23 -7.65 -18.67 -14.03
C GLU A 23 -8.68 -17.60 -14.44
N THR A 24 -8.95 -16.62 -13.56
CA THR A 24 -9.84 -15.49 -13.81
C THR A 24 -9.04 -14.19 -13.81
N ALA A 25 -9.14 -13.41 -14.89
CA ALA A 25 -8.53 -12.09 -14.99
C ALA A 25 -9.31 -11.06 -14.16
N PHE A 26 -8.60 -10.27 -13.37
CA PHE A 26 -9.19 -9.15 -12.65
C PHE A 26 -9.54 -8.02 -13.62
N ARG A 27 -10.64 -7.33 -13.32
CA ARG A 27 -11.02 -6.06 -13.92
C ARG A 27 -11.60 -5.18 -12.83
N LEU A 28 -11.32 -3.88 -12.90
CA LEU A 28 -12.01 -2.90 -12.07
C LEU A 28 -13.53 -3.01 -12.27
N PRO A 29 -14.35 -2.74 -11.23
CA PRO A 29 -15.80 -2.87 -11.31
C PRO A 29 -16.47 -1.98 -12.39
N SER A 30 -15.82 -0.88 -12.78
CA SER A 30 -16.27 0.05 -13.81
C SER A 30 -15.12 0.39 -14.75
N PRO A 31 -15.42 0.75 -16.02
CA PRO A 31 -14.41 1.24 -16.95
C PRO A 31 -13.65 2.45 -16.41
N LEU A 32 -12.42 2.66 -16.89
CA LEU A 32 -11.68 3.88 -16.61
C LEU A 32 -12.46 5.09 -17.17
N PRO A 33 -12.51 6.23 -16.45
CA PRO A 33 -13.10 7.44 -16.98
C PRO A 33 -12.27 7.99 -18.14
N THR A 34 -12.86 8.87 -18.95
CA THR A 34 -12.09 9.65 -19.91
C THR A 34 -11.30 10.72 -19.17
N TRP A 35 -9.98 10.67 -19.27
CA TRP A 35 -9.11 11.64 -18.61
C TRP A 35 -9.21 13.00 -19.30
N PRO A 36 -9.32 14.11 -18.54
CA PRO A 36 -9.18 15.44 -19.09
C PRO A 36 -7.85 15.61 -19.84
N PRO A 37 -7.79 16.49 -20.86
CA PRO A 37 -6.55 16.77 -21.56
C PRO A 37 -5.41 17.17 -20.62
N GLY A 38 -4.21 16.75 -20.96
CA GLY A 38 -2.97 17.05 -20.24
C GLY A 38 -1.77 16.84 -21.17
N GLU A 39 -0.57 16.79 -20.60
CA GLU A 39 0.66 16.63 -21.38
C GLU A 39 0.98 15.15 -21.65
N GLY A 40 1.36 14.39 -20.62
CA GLY A 40 1.78 12.99 -20.76
C GLY A 40 0.98 11.96 -19.96
N PHE A 41 0.24 12.38 -18.92
CA PHE A 41 -0.52 11.45 -18.07
C PHE A 41 -1.53 10.63 -18.88
N ALA A 42 -1.55 9.32 -18.62
CA ALA A 42 -2.43 8.35 -19.29
C ALA A 42 -2.28 8.25 -20.81
N SER A 43 -1.10 8.59 -21.35
CA SER A 43 -0.80 8.50 -22.79
C SER A 43 -0.42 7.11 -23.30
N GLY A 44 -0.28 6.12 -22.41
CA GLY A 44 0.10 4.74 -22.72
C GLY A 44 1.61 4.45 -22.73
N SER A 45 2.45 5.48 -22.80
CA SER A 45 3.91 5.34 -22.80
C SER A 45 4.62 6.48 -22.06
N ILE A 46 5.77 6.21 -21.46
CA ILE A 46 6.56 7.18 -20.71
C ILE A 46 8.01 7.19 -21.21
N ASP A 47 8.56 8.38 -21.46
CA ASP A 47 9.97 8.61 -21.79
C ASP A 47 10.83 8.64 -20.51
N LEU A 48 11.74 7.67 -20.37
CA LEU A 48 12.70 7.58 -19.26
C LEU A 48 14.02 8.30 -19.54
N GLY A 49 14.10 9.10 -20.61
CA GLY A 49 15.30 9.81 -21.05
C GLY A 49 15.91 9.25 -22.34
N GLY A 50 15.09 8.80 -23.28
CA GLY A 50 15.48 8.16 -24.55
C GLY A 50 14.98 6.72 -24.67
N ILE A 51 14.70 6.05 -23.55
CA ILE A 51 14.00 4.77 -23.51
C ILE A 51 12.51 5.04 -23.28
N HIS A 52 11.68 4.79 -24.28
CA HIS A 52 10.23 4.81 -24.11
C HIS A 52 9.78 3.47 -23.55
N VAL A 53 8.98 3.50 -22.50
CA VAL A 53 8.38 2.31 -21.90
C VAL A 53 6.87 2.33 -22.01
N CYS A 54 6.25 1.17 -22.17
CA CYS A 54 4.80 1.02 -22.13
C CYS A 54 4.41 -0.15 -21.21
N GLN A 55 3.27 -0.02 -20.56
CA GLN A 55 2.76 -1.04 -19.66
C GLN A 55 1.97 -2.11 -20.43
N CYS A 56 2.51 -3.32 -20.52
CA CYS A 56 1.86 -4.47 -21.15
C CYS A 56 1.13 -5.29 -20.07
N GLY A 57 -0.19 -5.15 -19.99
CA GLY A 57 -1.03 -5.89 -19.05
C GLY A 57 -1.02 -7.40 -19.30
N ILE A 58 -1.04 -8.19 -18.22
CA ILE A 58 -1.17 -9.64 -18.27
C ILE A 58 -2.64 -10.01 -18.14
N SER A 59 -3.14 -10.80 -19.09
CA SER A 59 -4.54 -11.20 -19.15
C SER A 59 -4.70 -12.65 -19.58
N SER A 60 -5.95 -13.11 -19.73
CA SER A 60 -6.22 -14.47 -20.21
C SER A 60 -5.72 -14.76 -21.63
N SER A 61 -5.41 -13.74 -22.43
CA SER A 61 -4.78 -13.88 -23.74
C SER A 61 -3.24 -13.93 -23.69
N SER A 62 -2.64 -13.75 -22.52
CA SER A 62 -1.19 -13.86 -22.33
C SER A 62 -0.73 -15.31 -22.38
N THR A 63 0.45 -15.53 -22.95
CA THR A 63 1.00 -16.88 -23.09
C THR A 63 1.47 -17.38 -21.73
N LYS A 64 0.71 -18.27 -21.12
CA LYS A 64 1.16 -19.00 -19.92
C LYS A 64 2.24 -19.99 -20.31
N VAL A 65 3.47 -19.77 -19.86
CA VAL A 65 4.62 -20.58 -20.24
C VAL A 65 4.79 -21.77 -19.31
N TRP A 66 4.65 -21.54 -18.00
CA TRP A 66 4.80 -22.58 -16.98
C TRP A 66 3.91 -22.27 -15.78
N ALA A 67 3.40 -23.32 -15.13
CA ALA A 67 2.71 -23.20 -13.87
C ALA A 67 3.03 -24.38 -12.96
N THR A 68 3.19 -24.09 -11.67
CA THR A 68 3.17 -25.07 -10.59
C THR A 68 1.85 -24.98 -9.85
N ARG A 69 1.37 -26.08 -9.28
CA ARG A 69 0.06 -26.25 -8.63
C ARG A 69 0.18 -26.56 -7.13
N GLU A 70 1.39 -26.45 -6.59
CA GLU A 70 1.69 -26.56 -5.16
C GLU A 70 2.95 -25.74 -4.81
N GLY A 71 3.24 -25.58 -3.52
CA GLY A 71 4.23 -24.63 -3.02
C GLY A 71 3.73 -23.17 -3.09
N GLY A 72 4.54 -22.25 -2.56
CA GLY A 72 4.23 -20.83 -2.51
C GLY A 72 3.06 -20.46 -1.58
N PRO A 73 2.61 -19.19 -1.64
CA PRO A 73 1.50 -18.69 -0.83
C PRO A 73 0.23 -19.54 -0.96
N GLY A 74 -0.31 -19.99 0.18
CA GLY A 74 -1.51 -20.84 0.23
C GLY A 74 -1.31 -22.26 -0.33
N ASN A 75 -0.08 -22.65 -0.68
CA ASN A 75 0.25 -23.94 -1.31
C ASN A 75 -0.54 -24.22 -2.60
N LEU A 76 -0.84 -23.17 -3.37
CA LEU A 76 -1.58 -23.25 -4.64
C LEU A 76 -0.67 -23.16 -5.87
N GLY A 77 0.64 -23.00 -5.66
CA GLY A 77 1.63 -22.79 -6.71
C GLY A 77 1.61 -21.38 -7.30
N ALA A 78 2.24 -21.22 -8.46
CA ALA A 78 2.36 -19.96 -9.19
C ALA A 78 2.30 -20.21 -10.70
N SER A 79 1.94 -19.17 -11.45
CA SER A 79 1.88 -19.19 -12.91
C SER A 79 2.78 -18.09 -13.48
N PHE A 80 3.45 -18.40 -14.59
CA PHE A 80 4.42 -17.54 -15.24
C PHE A 80 4.02 -17.30 -16.70
N PHE A 81 4.11 -16.06 -17.13
CA PHE A 81 3.53 -15.59 -18.38
C PHE A 81 4.53 -14.79 -19.19
N GLU A 82 4.45 -14.95 -20.50
CA GLU A 82 5.06 -14.04 -21.47
C GLU A 82 4.02 -12.99 -21.88
N PRO A 83 4.38 -11.70 -21.93
CA PRO A 83 3.49 -10.66 -22.45
C PRO A 83 3.17 -10.93 -23.94
N SER A 84 1.89 -10.89 -24.30
CA SER A 84 1.43 -11.20 -25.67
C SER A 84 0.97 -9.98 -26.48
N SER A 85 1.00 -8.78 -25.91
CA SER A 85 0.54 -7.54 -26.55
C SER A 85 1.59 -6.43 -26.47
N ILE A 86 2.82 -6.76 -26.87
CA ILE A 86 3.91 -5.78 -26.99
C ILE A 86 3.69 -4.97 -28.28
N PRO A 87 3.60 -3.63 -28.23
CA PRO A 87 3.45 -2.81 -29.42
C PRO A 87 4.63 -2.90 -30.39
N ASP A 88 4.39 -2.61 -31.67
CA ASP A 88 5.44 -2.63 -32.69
C ASP A 88 6.61 -1.70 -32.32
N GLY A 89 7.83 -2.20 -32.47
CA GLY A 89 9.06 -1.48 -32.10
C GLY A 89 9.41 -1.53 -30.61
N TYR A 90 8.53 -2.05 -29.74
CA TYR A 90 8.86 -2.32 -28.35
C TYR A 90 9.40 -3.74 -28.18
N TYR A 91 10.23 -3.93 -27.17
CA TYR A 91 10.85 -5.19 -26.82
C TYR A 91 10.53 -5.59 -25.38
N MET A 92 10.40 -6.90 -25.18
CA MET A 92 10.24 -7.47 -23.84
C MET A 92 11.48 -7.18 -22.99
N LEU A 93 11.25 -6.90 -21.69
CA LEU A 93 12.29 -6.75 -20.68
C LEU A 93 12.33 -7.88 -19.63
N GLY A 94 11.32 -8.75 -19.63
CA GLY A 94 11.26 -9.97 -18.84
C GLY A 94 9.85 -10.55 -18.79
N CYS A 95 9.73 -11.74 -18.19
CA CYS A 95 8.47 -12.43 -18.01
C CYS A 95 7.80 -12.08 -16.66
N TYR A 96 6.48 -12.28 -16.62
CA TYR A 96 5.66 -12.05 -15.44
C TYR A 96 5.48 -13.33 -14.62
N GLY A 97 5.32 -13.22 -13.30
CA GLY A 97 5.01 -14.33 -12.41
C GLY A 97 4.08 -13.90 -11.28
N GLN A 98 3.15 -14.78 -10.89
CA GLN A 98 2.19 -14.49 -9.83
C GLN A 98 1.79 -15.76 -9.07
N PRO A 99 1.57 -15.69 -7.74
CA PRO A 99 0.91 -16.75 -6.98
C PRO A 99 -0.47 -17.12 -7.53
N ASN A 100 -0.81 -18.41 -7.52
CA ASN A 100 -2.09 -18.87 -8.05
C ASN A 100 -3.29 -18.57 -7.13
N ASN A 101 -3.05 -18.08 -5.91
CA ASN A 101 -4.07 -17.80 -4.89
C ASN A 101 -4.78 -16.44 -5.08
N ARG A 102 -4.46 -15.70 -6.15
CA ARG A 102 -5.02 -14.39 -6.50
C ARG A 102 -5.52 -14.38 -7.94
N LEU A 103 -6.48 -13.50 -8.24
CA LEU A 103 -6.95 -13.26 -9.61
C LEU A 103 -5.80 -12.80 -10.50
N LEU A 104 -5.80 -13.19 -11.78
CA LEU A 104 -4.76 -12.77 -12.72
C LEU A 104 -4.82 -11.26 -12.92
N SER A 105 -3.78 -10.58 -12.43
CA SER A 105 -3.68 -9.13 -12.45
C SER A 105 -2.21 -8.76 -12.43
N GLY A 106 -1.76 -7.93 -13.36
CA GLY A 106 -0.37 -7.52 -13.41
C GLY A 106 0.02 -7.02 -14.77
N TRP A 107 1.29 -6.68 -14.91
CA TRP A 107 1.86 -6.09 -16.11
C TRP A 107 3.37 -6.27 -16.10
N VAL A 108 3.97 -6.10 -17.26
CA VAL A 108 5.42 -5.89 -17.42
C VAL A 108 5.64 -4.67 -18.29
N LEU A 109 6.76 -3.97 -18.11
CA LEU A 109 7.18 -2.95 -19.07
C LEU A 109 7.82 -3.60 -20.29
N ALA A 110 7.40 -3.14 -21.46
CA ALA A 110 8.17 -3.26 -22.68
C ALA A 110 8.87 -1.93 -22.97
N ALA A 111 9.98 -1.97 -23.70
CA ALA A 111 10.79 -0.79 -23.97
C ALA A 111 11.16 -0.65 -25.44
N LYS A 112 11.25 0.60 -25.89
CA LYS A 112 11.71 1.02 -27.20
C LYS A 112 12.85 2.02 -27.05
N ASP A 113 13.85 1.88 -27.90
CA ASP A 113 14.96 2.82 -28.01
C ASP A 113 14.68 3.82 -29.12
N ASP A 114 14.69 5.11 -28.80
CA ASP A 114 14.51 6.20 -29.76
C ASP A 114 15.80 6.97 -30.07
N SER A 115 16.97 6.49 -29.62
CA SER A 115 18.26 7.12 -29.94
C SER A 115 18.64 7.03 -31.43
N GLY A 116 17.97 6.15 -32.19
CA GLY A 116 18.21 5.92 -33.61
C GLY A 116 19.44 5.04 -33.93
N ASP A 117 20.24 4.69 -32.92
CA ASP A 117 21.43 3.84 -33.03
C ASP A 117 21.38 2.57 -32.16
N ASP A 118 20.21 2.27 -31.56
CA ASP A 118 19.97 1.16 -30.63
C ASP A 118 21.02 1.08 -29.50
N SER A 119 21.52 2.24 -29.05
CA SER A 119 22.58 2.31 -28.05
C SER A 119 22.07 2.18 -26.62
N LEU A 120 20.77 2.30 -26.35
CA LEU A 120 20.17 2.17 -25.02
C LEU A 120 19.66 0.76 -24.74
N LEU A 121 19.22 0.03 -25.76
CA LEU A 121 18.73 -1.35 -25.65
C LEU A 121 19.51 -2.31 -26.55
N LYS A 122 20.08 -3.38 -25.98
CA LYS A 122 20.81 -4.41 -26.75
C LYS A 122 20.31 -5.81 -26.54
N GLN A 123 20.48 -6.67 -27.54
CA GLN A 123 20.26 -8.10 -27.37
C GLN A 123 21.26 -8.67 -26.35
N PRO A 124 20.87 -9.67 -25.54
CA PRO A 124 21.84 -10.46 -24.80
C PRO A 124 22.81 -11.17 -25.74
N ILE A 125 24.00 -11.49 -25.24
CA ILE A 125 25.00 -12.27 -26.00
C ILE A 125 24.78 -13.78 -25.89
N ASP A 126 24.19 -14.23 -24.79
CA ASP A 126 23.80 -15.62 -24.51
C ASP A 126 22.87 -15.65 -23.27
N TYR A 127 22.52 -16.84 -22.78
CA TYR A 127 21.73 -17.05 -21.57
C TYR A 127 22.41 -18.04 -20.61
N THR A 128 22.29 -17.77 -19.32
CA THR A 128 22.60 -18.72 -18.24
C THR A 128 21.31 -19.38 -17.75
N LEU A 129 21.28 -20.71 -17.67
CA LEU A 129 20.19 -21.41 -16.99
C LEU A 129 20.33 -21.20 -15.48
N VAL A 130 19.39 -20.46 -14.90
CA VAL A 130 19.36 -20.16 -13.46
C VAL A 130 18.82 -21.34 -12.68
N TRP A 131 17.71 -21.91 -13.18
CA TRP A 131 16.96 -22.91 -12.46
C TRP A 131 16.04 -23.67 -13.42
N SER A 132 15.75 -24.93 -13.09
CA SER A 132 14.71 -25.71 -13.75
C SER A 132 13.91 -26.54 -12.75
N SER A 133 12.65 -26.81 -13.10
CA SER A 133 11.75 -27.63 -12.28
C SER A 133 11.83 -29.13 -12.59
N GLU A 134 12.73 -29.55 -13.49
CA GLU A 134 12.78 -30.91 -14.04
C GLU A 134 13.11 -31.98 -13.00
N SER A 135 13.95 -31.66 -12.02
CA SER A 135 14.27 -32.56 -10.90
C SER A 135 13.23 -32.53 -9.79
N LEU A 136 12.29 -31.57 -9.82
CA LEU A 136 11.26 -31.45 -8.79
C LEU A 136 10.10 -32.39 -9.06
N LYS A 137 9.78 -33.19 -8.05
CA LYS A 137 8.59 -34.05 -8.03
C LYS A 137 7.39 -33.27 -7.47
N ILE A 138 7.01 -32.20 -8.16
CA ILE A 138 5.87 -31.36 -7.79
C ILE A 138 4.74 -31.46 -8.81
N LYS A 139 3.52 -31.08 -8.41
CA LYS A 139 2.41 -30.89 -9.34
C LYS A 139 2.65 -29.64 -10.18
N GLN A 140 2.87 -29.80 -11.47
CA GLN A 140 3.18 -28.71 -12.40
C GLN A 140 2.73 -29.02 -13.83
N ASP A 141 2.59 -27.96 -14.63
CA ASP A 141 2.23 -27.99 -16.04
C ASP A 141 3.51 -28.09 -16.87
N GLY A 142 4.05 -29.32 -17.00
CA GLY A 142 5.35 -29.56 -17.63
C GLY A 142 6.52 -29.00 -16.82
N ASN A 143 7.70 -28.92 -17.45
CA ASN A 143 8.91 -28.37 -16.82
C ASN A 143 9.08 -26.90 -17.19
N GLY A 144 9.46 -26.07 -16.21
CA GLY A 144 9.86 -24.68 -16.41
C GLY A 144 11.38 -24.55 -16.37
N TYR A 145 11.91 -23.71 -17.25
CA TYR A 145 13.34 -23.37 -17.33
C TYR A 145 13.48 -21.86 -17.25
N ILE A 146 14.26 -21.38 -16.28
CA ILE A 146 14.44 -19.96 -15.98
C ILE A 146 15.81 -19.53 -16.46
N TRP A 147 15.83 -18.57 -17.37
CA TRP A 147 17.04 -18.11 -18.04
C TRP A 147 17.34 -16.66 -17.66
N LEU A 148 18.60 -16.41 -17.30
CA LEU A 148 19.15 -15.07 -17.10
C LEU A 148 19.84 -14.64 -18.40
N PRO A 149 19.42 -13.55 -19.04
CA PRO A 149 20.14 -13.00 -20.19
C PRO A 149 21.54 -12.52 -19.78
N ILE A 150 22.57 -12.94 -20.51
CA ILE A 150 23.93 -12.42 -20.36
C ILE A 150 24.00 -11.12 -21.14
N ALA A 151 24.03 -9.99 -20.44
CA ALA A 151 24.07 -8.67 -21.05
C ALA A 151 25.46 -8.37 -21.67
N PRO A 152 25.53 -7.65 -22.80
CA PRO A 152 26.79 -7.09 -23.29
C PRO A 152 27.45 -6.15 -22.28
N GLN A 153 28.75 -5.91 -22.43
CA GLN A 153 29.47 -4.95 -21.58
C GLN A 153 28.80 -3.56 -21.61
N GLY A 154 28.56 -3.00 -20.42
CA GLY A 154 27.87 -1.72 -20.25
C GLY A 154 26.36 -1.82 -20.14
N TYR A 155 25.76 -3.01 -20.23
CA TYR A 155 24.32 -3.24 -20.12
C TYR A 155 24.00 -4.20 -18.97
N LYS A 156 22.73 -4.24 -18.55
CA LYS A 156 22.21 -5.17 -17.55
C LYS A 156 20.88 -5.76 -18.02
N ALA A 157 20.62 -7.01 -17.63
CA ALA A 157 19.30 -7.60 -17.74
C ALA A 157 18.44 -7.13 -16.57
N VAL A 158 17.19 -6.73 -16.85
CA VAL A 158 16.24 -6.25 -15.83
C VAL A 158 15.12 -7.26 -15.54
N GLY A 159 15.18 -8.44 -16.15
CA GLY A 159 14.18 -9.50 -16.00
C GLY A 159 14.65 -10.85 -16.54
N HIS A 160 13.96 -11.91 -16.13
CA HIS A 160 14.21 -13.28 -16.57
C HIS A 160 13.37 -13.64 -17.79
N VAL A 161 13.84 -14.63 -18.55
CA VAL A 161 13.06 -15.32 -19.59
C VAL A 161 12.69 -16.70 -19.08
N ILE A 162 11.46 -17.14 -19.35
CA ILE A 162 11.02 -18.51 -19.06
C ILE A 162 10.74 -19.28 -20.36
N THR A 163 11.06 -20.57 -20.36
CA THR A 163 10.68 -21.53 -21.41
C THR A 163 10.10 -22.80 -20.79
N ASN A 164 9.36 -23.55 -21.60
CA ASN A 164 8.83 -24.88 -21.25
C ASN A 164 9.64 -26.03 -21.90
N THR A 165 10.73 -25.70 -22.59
CA THR A 165 11.71 -26.64 -23.15
C THR A 165 13.12 -26.29 -22.67
N LYS A 166 14.04 -27.26 -22.78
CA LYS A 166 15.47 -27.10 -22.42
C LYS A 166 16.24 -26.18 -23.36
N ASP A 167 15.66 -25.82 -24.49
CA ASP A 167 16.34 -25.05 -25.52
C ASP A 167 16.56 -23.62 -25.01
N LYS A 168 17.75 -23.07 -25.32
CA LYS A 168 18.05 -21.68 -25.02
C LYS A 168 17.05 -20.78 -25.77
N PRO A 169 16.54 -19.71 -25.14
CA PRO A 169 15.71 -18.74 -25.83
C PRO A 169 16.48 -18.03 -26.96
N SER A 170 15.77 -17.52 -27.97
CA SER A 170 16.36 -16.65 -28.98
C SER A 170 16.96 -15.38 -28.36
N LEU A 171 18.10 -14.91 -28.86
CA LEU A 171 18.69 -13.62 -28.44
C LEU A 171 17.80 -12.42 -28.80
N GLN A 172 16.92 -12.58 -29.80
CA GLN A 172 15.99 -11.51 -30.19
C GLN A 172 14.83 -11.35 -29.19
N LYS A 173 14.61 -12.34 -28.31
CA LYS A 173 13.43 -12.44 -27.44
C LYS A 173 13.31 -11.31 -26.42
N ILE A 174 14.43 -10.78 -25.95
CA ILE A 174 14.48 -9.77 -24.87
C ILE A 174 15.52 -8.69 -25.21
N ARG A 175 15.49 -7.56 -24.51
CA ARG A 175 16.57 -6.57 -24.52
C ARG A 175 17.16 -6.37 -23.12
N CYS A 176 18.47 -6.19 -23.08
CA CYS A 176 19.22 -5.67 -21.95
C CYS A 176 19.29 -4.14 -22.05
N VAL A 177 19.35 -3.48 -20.90
CA VAL A 177 19.25 -2.03 -20.75
C VAL A 177 20.61 -1.45 -20.42
N ARG A 178 20.97 -0.30 -21.00
CA ARG A 178 22.24 0.37 -20.69
C ARG A 178 22.33 0.68 -19.19
N SER A 179 23.51 0.46 -18.60
CA SER A 179 23.65 0.40 -17.14
C SER A 179 23.25 1.69 -16.40
N ASP A 180 23.41 2.86 -17.04
CA ASP A 180 23.02 4.16 -16.51
C ASP A 180 21.49 4.40 -16.47
N PHE A 181 20.72 3.60 -17.23
CA PHE A 181 19.25 3.53 -17.19
C PHE A 181 18.73 2.45 -16.24
N THR A 182 19.57 1.97 -15.32
CA THR A 182 19.18 0.96 -14.33
C THR A 182 19.40 1.46 -12.91
N ASP A 183 18.63 0.93 -11.97
CA ASP A 183 18.76 1.22 -10.53
C ASP A 183 18.67 -0.06 -9.70
N GLU A 184 19.14 0.01 -8.45
CA GLU A 184 19.18 -1.13 -7.54
C GLU A 184 17.79 -1.50 -7.01
N THR A 185 17.59 -2.79 -6.74
CA THR A 185 16.31 -3.34 -6.30
C THR A 185 16.45 -4.21 -5.07
N GLU A 186 15.35 -4.39 -4.35
CA GLU A 186 15.15 -5.44 -3.36
C GLU A 186 14.01 -6.37 -3.78
N ASN A 187 14.00 -7.58 -3.19
CA ASN A 187 12.85 -8.47 -3.28
C ASN A 187 11.67 -7.84 -2.53
N ASP A 188 10.47 -7.93 -3.12
CA ASP A 188 9.25 -7.36 -2.56
C ASP A 188 8.30 -8.46 -2.07
N THR A 189 7.46 -8.99 -2.96
CA THR A 189 6.43 -9.97 -2.62
C THR A 189 6.88 -11.36 -3.04
N TRP A 190 6.78 -12.33 -2.14
CA TRP A 190 7.06 -13.74 -2.45
C TRP A 190 6.02 -14.31 -3.42
N ILE A 191 6.49 -14.76 -4.58
CA ILE A 191 5.68 -15.37 -5.64
C ILE A 191 5.60 -16.88 -5.42
N TRP A 192 6.74 -17.55 -5.27
CA TRP A 192 6.79 -19.00 -5.18
C TRP A 192 8.08 -19.55 -4.58
N GLY A 193 7.96 -20.70 -3.94
CA GLY A 193 9.05 -21.63 -3.61
C GLY A 193 8.44 -23.02 -3.41
N PRO A 194 9.24 -24.10 -3.34
CA PRO A 194 8.71 -25.46 -3.20
C PRO A 194 7.92 -25.69 -1.90
N GLY A 195 8.30 -24.97 -0.84
CA GLY A 195 7.66 -25.01 0.46
C GLY A 195 6.42 -24.11 0.57
N LYS A 196 5.83 -24.07 1.77
CA LYS A 196 4.71 -23.18 2.12
C LYS A 196 5.16 -21.83 2.66
N GLU A 197 6.45 -21.70 2.93
CA GLU A 197 7.13 -20.52 3.47
C GLU A 197 8.44 -20.31 2.70
N VAL A 198 9.02 -19.12 2.83
CA VAL A 198 10.30 -18.77 2.21
C VAL A 198 11.41 -19.62 2.82
N ASP A 199 12.13 -20.37 1.99
CA ASP A 199 13.34 -21.09 2.39
C ASP A 199 14.59 -20.29 2.01
N ALA A 200 15.28 -19.71 2.99
CA ALA A 200 16.48 -18.91 2.75
C ALA A 200 17.63 -19.67 2.06
N LYS A 201 17.63 -21.00 2.10
CA LYS A 201 18.62 -21.86 1.44
C LYS A 201 18.11 -22.47 0.13
N GLY A 202 16.83 -22.29 -0.17
CA GLY A 202 16.14 -22.86 -1.32
C GLY A 202 15.91 -21.84 -2.44
N ILE A 203 15.38 -22.34 -3.57
CA ILE A 203 14.92 -21.48 -4.66
C ILE A 203 13.65 -20.74 -4.24
N ASN A 204 13.63 -19.43 -4.49
CA ASN A 204 12.45 -18.62 -4.32
C ASN A 204 12.33 -17.63 -5.48
N PHE A 205 11.09 -17.28 -5.76
CA PHE A 205 10.70 -16.32 -6.77
C PHE A 205 10.00 -15.16 -6.08
N PHE A 206 10.37 -13.93 -6.45
CA PHE A 206 9.81 -12.71 -5.88
C PHE A 206 9.44 -11.71 -6.98
N SER A 207 8.52 -10.81 -6.70
CA SER A 207 8.52 -9.50 -7.36
C SER A 207 9.69 -8.67 -6.84
N SER A 208 10.08 -7.64 -7.58
CA SER A 208 11.11 -6.70 -7.14
C SER A 208 10.60 -5.26 -7.16
N ARG A 209 11.24 -4.42 -6.36
CA ARG A 209 11.02 -2.97 -6.30
C ARG A 209 12.35 -2.22 -6.10
N PRO A 210 12.45 -0.94 -6.49
CA PRO A 210 13.63 -0.12 -6.22
C PRO A 210 13.96 -0.07 -4.72
N ILE A 211 15.25 -0.07 -4.35
CA ILE A 211 15.66 0.06 -2.93
C ILE A 211 15.29 1.44 -2.39
N ASN A 212 15.70 2.48 -3.11
CA ASN A 212 15.43 3.86 -2.72
C ASN A 212 14.12 4.33 -3.35
N ARG A 213 13.18 4.81 -2.53
CA ARG A 213 11.82 5.18 -2.93
C ARG A 213 11.39 6.46 -2.24
N GLY A 214 10.57 7.25 -2.91
CA GLY A 214 10.17 8.59 -2.50
C GLY A 214 10.22 9.56 -3.69
N THR A 215 9.81 10.80 -3.48
CA THR A 215 9.57 11.77 -4.56
C THR A 215 10.81 12.17 -5.36
N GLN A 216 12.01 11.95 -4.79
CA GLN A 216 13.29 12.29 -5.40
C GLN A 216 14.01 11.08 -6.01
N HIS A 217 13.45 9.88 -5.87
CA HIS A 217 14.08 8.64 -6.35
C HIS A 217 13.50 8.20 -7.70
N MET A 218 14.39 7.72 -8.57
CA MET A 218 14.11 7.56 -10.00
C MET A 218 14.03 6.11 -10.49
N GLY A 219 14.10 5.13 -9.58
CA GLY A 219 13.92 3.72 -9.92
C GLY A 219 12.49 3.43 -10.40
N VAL A 220 12.36 2.60 -11.43
CA VAL A 220 11.11 2.25 -12.12
C VAL A 220 10.96 0.73 -12.15
N CYS A 221 9.89 0.20 -11.55
CA CYS A 221 9.61 -1.23 -11.55
C CYS A 221 9.36 -1.75 -12.98
N ALA A 222 10.02 -2.84 -13.38
CA ALA A 222 9.77 -3.49 -14.67
C ALA A 222 8.55 -4.43 -14.65
N GLY A 223 8.02 -4.75 -13.47
CA GLY A 223 6.87 -5.66 -13.29
C GLY A 223 7.23 -7.16 -13.43
N THR A 224 8.51 -7.50 -13.55
CA THR A 224 8.98 -8.87 -13.78
C THR A 224 9.21 -9.65 -12.49
N PHE A 225 9.29 -10.99 -12.57
CA PHE A 225 9.74 -11.80 -11.44
C PHE A 225 11.28 -11.95 -11.39
N VAL A 226 11.79 -12.28 -10.20
CA VAL A 226 13.20 -12.54 -9.92
C VAL A 226 13.36 -13.91 -9.27
N ALA A 227 14.32 -14.72 -9.76
CA ALA A 227 14.59 -16.09 -9.29
C ALA A 227 15.95 -16.26 -8.58
N GLN A 228 16.68 -15.16 -8.30
CA GLN A 228 18.02 -15.18 -7.71
C GLN A 228 18.15 -14.20 -6.55
N ASN A 229 19.19 -14.43 -5.75
CA ASN A 229 19.73 -13.47 -4.79
C ASN A 229 21.22 -13.25 -5.13
N PRO A 230 21.67 -12.03 -5.51
CA PRO A 230 20.95 -10.76 -5.43
C PRO A 230 19.89 -10.57 -6.56
N PRO A 231 18.92 -9.67 -6.36
CA PRO A 231 17.89 -9.38 -7.36
C PRO A 231 18.44 -8.65 -8.59
N LEU A 232 17.70 -8.75 -9.71
CA LEU A 232 18.02 -8.05 -10.95
C LEU A 232 17.66 -6.56 -10.85
N PRO A 233 18.47 -5.66 -11.41
CA PRO A 233 18.21 -4.23 -11.36
C PRO A 233 16.89 -3.87 -12.05
N CYS A 234 16.31 -2.76 -11.62
CA CYS A 234 15.13 -2.17 -12.26
C CYS A 234 15.54 -1.10 -13.29
N LEU A 235 14.56 -0.51 -13.95
CA LEU A 235 14.78 0.63 -14.84
C LEU A 235 15.00 1.91 -14.02
N LYS A 236 15.53 2.96 -14.66
CA LYS A 236 15.72 4.27 -14.06
C LYS A 236 15.23 5.37 -14.99
N ASN A 237 14.42 6.29 -14.47
CA ASN A 237 14.06 7.52 -15.16
C ASN A 237 15.21 8.54 -15.02
N VAL A 238 16.03 8.71 -16.05
CA VAL A 238 17.19 9.62 -15.96
C VAL A 238 16.86 11.09 -16.21
N LYS A 239 15.62 11.39 -16.64
CA LYS A 239 15.15 12.74 -16.98
C LYS A 239 14.28 13.37 -15.88
N ALA A 240 13.72 12.57 -14.98
CA ALA A 240 12.74 13.00 -13.98
C ALA A 240 11.57 13.78 -14.61
N ASN A 241 11.07 13.33 -15.77
CA ASN A 241 10.04 14.06 -16.51
C ASN A 241 8.68 14.01 -15.79
N LEU A 242 8.29 15.13 -15.18
CA LEU A 242 7.03 15.27 -14.44
C LEU A 242 5.82 15.58 -15.35
N SER A 243 6.01 15.73 -16.67
CA SER A 243 4.88 15.95 -17.62
C SER A 243 3.90 14.77 -17.67
N TYR A 244 4.31 13.60 -17.19
CA TYR A 244 3.49 12.39 -17.09
C TYR A 244 2.67 12.32 -15.79
N MET A 245 2.88 13.25 -14.86
CA MET A 245 2.04 13.37 -13.66
C MET A 245 0.68 14.00 -14.02
N PRO A 246 -0.39 13.69 -13.29
CA PRO A 246 -1.72 14.23 -13.55
C PRO A 246 -1.78 15.73 -13.25
N ASN A 247 -2.41 16.52 -14.10
CA ASN A 247 -2.73 17.92 -13.79
C ASN A 247 -3.94 18.05 -12.84
N LEU A 248 -4.28 19.26 -12.40
CA LEU A 248 -5.39 19.51 -11.46
C LEU A 248 -6.72 18.85 -11.86
N ARG A 249 -7.10 18.93 -13.15
CA ARG A 249 -8.36 18.35 -13.63
C ARG A 249 -8.30 16.82 -13.64
N GLN A 250 -7.13 16.27 -13.96
CA GLN A 250 -6.90 14.83 -13.93
C GLN A 250 -6.86 14.31 -12.49
N ILE A 251 -6.31 15.04 -11.53
CA ILE A 251 -6.36 14.71 -10.09
C ILE A 251 -7.80 14.67 -9.60
N ASP A 252 -8.62 15.68 -9.94
CA ASP A 252 -10.04 15.70 -9.58
C ASP A 252 -10.78 14.48 -10.15
N THR A 253 -10.55 14.17 -11.44
CA THR A 253 -11.16 12.99 -12.10
C THR A 253 -10.70 11.67 -11.47
N LEU A 254 -9.40 11.55 -11.16
CA LEU A 254 -8.83 10.39 -10.47
C LEU A 254 -9.47 10.19 -9.11
N PHE A 255 -9.57 11.27 -8.33
CA PHE A 255 -10.12 11.17 -6.99
C PHE A 255 -11.62 10.87 -7.04
N GLN A 256 -12.39 11.44 -7.96
CA GLN A 256 -13.80 11.06 -8.14
C GLN A 256 -13.98 9.57 -8.52
N ALA A 257 -13.05 9.02 -9.32
CA ALA A 257 -13.10 7.61 -9.72
C ALA A 257 -12.72 6.65 -8.59
N TYR A 258 -11.78 7.04 -7.72
CA TYR A 258 -11.12 6.14 -6.77
C TYR A 258 -11.23 6.56 -5.30
N SER A 259 -11.95 7.63 -4.97
CA SER A 259 -12.11 8.11 -3.59
C SER A 259 -12.66 7.00 -2.70
N PRO A 260 -11.94 6.57 -1.64
CA PRO A 260 -12.39 5.48 -0.79
C PRO A 260 -13.68 5.79 -0.02
N TRP A 261 -14.47 4.75 0.23
CA TRP A 261 -15.47 4.76 1.28
C TRP A 261 -14.81 4.31 2.59
N ILE A 262 -14.89 5.12 3.64
CA ILE A 262 -14.38 4.74 4.97
C ILE A 262 -15.57 4.33 5.84
N TYR A 263 -15.61 3.07 6.25
CA TYR A 263 -16.57 2.56 7.23
C TYR A 263 -16.01 2.70 8.63
N PHE A 264 -16.82 3.27 9.51
CA PHE A 264 -16.52 3.33 10.93
C PHE A 264 -17.21 2.18 11.65
N HIS A 265 -16.55 1.67 12.69
CA HIS A 265 -17.13 0.64 13.54
C HIS A 265 -18.50 1.12 14.10
N PRO A 266 -19.54 0.27 14.23
CA PRO A 266 -20.88 0.70 14.68
C PRO A 266 -20.91 1.27 16.11
N ASN A 267 -19.87 1.01 16.90
CA ASN A 267 -19.70 1.55 18.24
C ASN A 267 -18.70 2.71 18.30
N GLU A 268 -18.29 3.27 17.15
CA GLU A 268 -17.37 4.40 17.12
C GLU A 268 -18.01 5.62 17.77
N ALA A 269 -17.28 6.21 18.73
CA ALA A 269 -17.71 7.38 19.48
C ALA A 269 -17.04 8.66 18.99
N TYR A 270 -15.88 8.53 18.34
CA TYR A 270 -15.03 9.63 17.89
C TYR A 270 -14.92 9.55 16.37
N LEU A 271 -15.63 10.45 15.69
CA LEU A 271 -15.71 10.52 14.23
C LEU A 271 -14.79 11.62 13.70
N PRO A 272 -14.44 11.59 12.40
CA PRO A 272 -13.59 12.63 11.82
C PRO A 272 -14.31 13.98 11.78
N SER A 273 -13.54 15.03 11.54
CA SER A 273 -14.03 16.38 11.23
C SER A 273 -13.05 17.09 10.30
N SER A 274 -13.42 18.25 9.76
CA SER A 274 -12.43 19.13 9.13
C SER A 274 -11.60 19.86 10.18
N VAL A 275 -10.35 20.20 9.84
CA VAL A 275 -9.45 21.00 10.67
C VAL A 275 -10.07 22.36 10.96
N SER A 276 -10.69 22.97 9.95
CA SER A 276 -11.40 24.25 10.13
C SER A 276 -12.57 24.11 11.09
N TRP A 277 -13.35 23.02 11.02
CA TRP A 277 -14.41 22.76 12.01
C TRP A 277 -13.83 22.65 13.42
N PHE A 278 -12.74 21.90 13.60
CA PHE A 278 -12.08 21.76 14.90
C PHE A 278 -11.64 23.11 15.48
N PHE A 279 -11.03 23.97 14.66
CA PHE A 279 -10.60 25.31 15.07
C PHE A 279 -11.77 26.23 15.45
N VAL A 280 -12.81 26.32 14.61
CA VAL A 280 -13.97 27.20 14.91
C VAL A 280 -14.81 26.70 16.08
N ASN A 281 -14.71 25.42 16.45
CA ASN A 281 -15.41 24.85 17.59
C ASN A 281 -14.64 24.96 18.91
N GLY A 282 -13.61 25.81 18.95
CA GLY A 282 -12.96 26.25 20.18
C GLY A 282 -11.67 25.51 20.53
N ALA A 283 -11.02 24.86 19.56
CA ALA A 283 -9.66 24.37 19.75
C ALA A 283 -8.70 25.53 20.03
N LEU A 284 -7.69 25.24 20.84
CA LEU A 284 -6.83 26.25 21.46
C LEU A 284 -5.36 25.94 21.22
N LEU A 285 -4.56 26.98 21.00
CA LEU A 285 -3.10 26.90 20.97
C LEU A 285 -2.56 27.19 22.37
N TYR A 286 -1.80 26.25 22.89
CA TYR A 286 -1.08 26.38 24.15
C TYR A 286 0.39 26.67 23.91
N LYS A 287 1.02 27.32 24.89
CA LYS A 287 2.44 27.63 24.91
C LYS A 287 3.02 27.28 26.27
N LYS A 288 4.17 26.62 26.26
CA LYS A 288 4.92 26.24 27.45
C LYS A 288 5.28 27.47 28.29
N GLY A 289 4.96 27.43 29.58
CA GLY A 289 5.13 28.56 30.52
C GLY A 289 4.01 29.60 30.50
N GLU A 290 3.03 29.48 29.60
CA GLU A 290 1.86 30.38 29.47
C GLU A 290 0.54 29.59 29.42
N GLU A 291 0.49 28.40 30.01
CA GLU A 291 -0.62 27.43 29.88
C GLU A 291 -1.97 27.95 30.41
N SER A 292 -1.97 28.95 31.29
CA SER A 292 -3.18 29.60 31.81
C SER A 292 -3.83 30.58 30.82
N LYS A 293 -3.18 30.87 29.68
CA LYS A 293 -3.64 31.85 28.68
C LYS A 293 -3.57 31.27 27.26
N PRO A 294 -4.25 30.15 26.98
CA PRO A 294 -4.28 29.60 25.63
C PRO A 294 -5.01 30.56 24.66
N VAL A 295 -4.64 30.52 23.39
CA VAL A 295 -5.14 31.42 22.36
C VAL A 295 -6.05 30.69 21.38
N PRO A 296 -7.21 31.24 21.01
CA PRO A 296 -8.05 30.69 19.94
C PRO A 296 -7.30 30.52 18.62
N ILE A 297 -7.50 29.40 17.95
CA ILE A 297 -6.89 29.13 16.64
C ILE A 297 -7.76 29.78 15.55
N GLN A 298 -7.14 30.49 14.61
CA GLN A 298 -7.83 31.04 13.45
C GLN A 298 -8.26 29.92 12.50
N VAL A 299 -9.32 30.13 11.70
CA VAL A 299 -9.97 29.10 10.86
C VAL A 299 -9.02 28.30 9.96
N THR A 300 -7.95 28.94 9.48
CA THR A 300 -6.93 28.34 8.61
C THR A 300 -5.67 27.90 9.36
N GLY A 301 -5.56 28.21 10.65
CA GLY A 301 -4.35 28.04 11.45
C GLY A 301 -3.29 29.10 11.20
N SER A 302 -3.63 30.27 10.63
CA SER A 302 -2.67 31.33 10.29
C SER A 302 -1.93 31.94 11.48
N ASN A 303 -2.45 31.80 12.70
CA ASN A 303 -1.78 32.22 13.93
C ASN A 303 -0.96 31.09 14.60
N LEU A 304 -0.87 29.91 13.99
CA LEU A 304 -0.02 28.83 14.47
C LEU A 304 1.46 29.10 14.11
N PRO A 305 2.42 28.72 14.97
CA PRO A 305 3.84 28.75 14.61
C PRO A 305 4.12 27.94 13.34
N GLN A 306 4.75 28.57 12.34
CA GLN A 306 4.99 27.98 11.02
C GLN A 306 6.41 27.39 10.94
N GLY A 307 6.56 26.19 10.38
CA GLY A 307 7.85 25.52 10.15
C GLY A 307 8.62 25.18 11.43
N GLY A 308 9.91 24.86 11.30
CA GLY A 308 10.82 24.60 12.43
C GLY A 308 10.80 23.16 12.96
N ALA A 309 11.57 22.89 14.01
CA ALA A 309 11.54 21.59 14.68
C ALA A 309 10.38 21.52 15.69
N ASN A 310 9.96 20.31 16.03
CA ASN A 310 9.14 20.10 17.20
C ASN A 310 10.00 20.30 18.46
N ASP A 311 9.87 21.47 19.08
CA ASP A 311 10.64 21.91 20.24
C ASP A 311 9.88 21.74 21.56
N GLY A 312 8.66 21.20 21.52
CA GLY A 312 7.78 21.02 22.68
C GLY A 312 7.31 22.32 23.32
N ASN A 313 7.41 23.46 22.63
CA ASN A 313 7.00 24.77 23.17
C ASN A 313 5.53 25.08 22.93
N TYR A 314 4.88 24.42 21.97
CA TYR A 314 3.49 24.67 21.59
C TYR A 314 2.77 23.35 21.36
N TRP A 315 1.49 23.29 21.72
CA TRP A 315 0.60 22.17 21.39
C TRP A 315 -0.81 22.68 21.17
N LEU A 316 -1.62 21.90 20.46
CA LEU A 316 -3.07 22.16 20.36
C LEU A 316 -3.80 21.40 21.46
N ASP A 317 -4.94 21.90 21.90
CA ASP A 317 -5.83 21.17 22.81
C ASP A 317 -7.31 21.50 22.53
N LEU A 318 -8.18 20.71 23.13
CA LEU A 318 -9.63 20.86 23.11
C LEU A 318 -10.07 22.14 23.84
N PRO A 319 -11.32 22.60 23.61
CA PRO A 319 -11.91 23.70 24.37
C PRO A 319 -11.87 23.48 25.89
N ILE A 320 -11.78 24.58 26.65
CA ILE A 320 -11.75 24.53 28.13
C ILE A 320 -13.08 24.08 28.73
N ASP A 321 -14.20 24.53 28.16
CA ASP A 321 -15.54 24.18 28.64
C ASP A 321 -15.81 22.68 28.43
N GLU A 322 -16.15 21.96 29.51
CA GLU A 322 -16.26 20.49 29.50
C GLU A 322 -17.38 19.99 28.57
N ALA A 323 -18.52 20.67 28.50
CA ALA A 323 -19.60 20.27 27.59
C ALA A 323 -19.18 20.43 26.12
N THR A 324 -18.49 21.52 25.81
CA THR A 324 -17.94 21.78 24.48
C THR A 324 -16.81 20.82 24.15
N LYS A 325 -15.90 20.54 25.09
CA LYS A 325 -14.83 19.56 24.97
C LYS A 325 -15.36 18.18 24.59
N GLU A 326 -16.33 17.66 25.33
CA GLU A 326 -16.93 16.35 25.08
C GLU A 326 -17.70 16.29 23.76
N ARG A 327 -18.27 17.41 23.31
CA ARG A 327 -18.87 17.51 21.97
C ARG A 327 -17.79 17.50 20.88
N VAL A 328 -16.72 18.27 21.03
CA VAL A 328 -15.64 18.39 20.02
C VAL A 328 -14.89 17.07 19.87
N LYS A 329 -14.66 16.32 20.95
CA LYS A 329 -14.05 14.99 20.89
C LYS A 329 -14.77 14.05 19.93
N LYS A 330 -16.11 14.08 19.92
CA LYS A 330 -16.93 13.20 19.06
C LYS A 330 -16.76 13.48 17.57
N GLY A 331 -16.19 14.63 17.21
CA GLY A 331 -16.09 15.11 15.85
C GLY A 331 -17.45 15.40 15.22
N ASP A 332 -17.43 15.54 13.89
CA ASP A 332 -18.60 15.89 13.12
C ASP A 332 -18.45 15.38 11.69
N LEU A 333 -18.95 14.17 11.47
CA LEU A 333 -18.88 13.47 10.20
C LEU A 333 -19.56 14.25 9.04
N GLN A 334 -20.52 15.14 9.32
CA GLN A 334 -21.16 15.94 8.28
C GLN A 334 -20.28 17.10 7.81
N ASN A 335 -19.40 17.58 8.68
CA ASN A 335 -18.44 18.65 8.42
C ASN A 335 -17.00 18.13 8.31
N SER A 336 -16.84 16.84 7.99
CA SER A 336 -15.55 16.21 7.74
C SER A 336 -15.13 16.40 6.29
N GLN A 337 -13.82 16.49 6.08
CA GLN A 337 -13.21 16.51 4.75
C GLN A 337 -11.88 15.79 4.80
N VAL A 338 -11.43 15.28 3.65
CA VAL A 338 -10.08 14.71 3.51
C VAL A 338 -9.11 15.67 2.83
N TYR A 339 -7.82 15.50 3.11
CA TYR A 339 -6.77 16.33 2.55
C TYR A 339 -5.85 15.51 1.66
N LEU A 340 -5.73 15.90 0.40
CA LEU A 340 -4.97 15.16 -0.59
C LEU A 340 -3.54 15.71 -0.70
N HIS A 341 -2.58 14.79 -0.67
CA HIS A 341 -1.21 15.03 -1.13
C HIS A 341 -0.93 14.11 -2.31
N VAL A 342 -0.66 14.69 -3.48
CA VAL A 342 -0.33 13.93 -4.69
C VAL A 342 1.16 14.04 -4.96
N LYS A 343 1.84 12.89 -5.01
CA LYS A 343 3.30 12.84 -5.09
C LYS A 343 3.79 11.88 -6.19
N PRO A 344 4.86 12.24 -6.94
CA PRO A 344 5.46 11.36 -7.94
C PRO A 344 6.16 10.20 -7.25
N MET A 345 5.92 8.97 -7.72
CA MET A 345 6.52 7.77 -7.15
C MET A 345 7.05 6.85 -8.25
N LEU A 346 8.04 6.03 -7.88
CA LEU A 346 8.67 5.03 -8.76
C LEU A 346 9.13 5.65 -10.09
N GLY A 347 10.00 6.66 -10.02
CA GLY A 347 10.51 7.39 -11.18
C GLY A 347 9.43 8.15 -11.96
N ALA A 348 8.43 8.67 -11.25
CA ALA A 348 7.25 9.36 -11.80
C ALA A 348 6.41 8.51 -12.78
N THR A 349 6.56 7.19 -12.74
CA THR A 349 5.66 6.26 -13.47
C THR A 349 4.37 5.98 -12.70
N TYR A 350 4.34 6.37 -11.42
CA TYR A 350 3.17 6.30 -10.57
C TYR A 350 2.89 7.65 -9.90
N SER A 351 1.61 7.89 -9.62
CA SER A 351 1.15 8.92 -8.71
C SER A 351 0.62 8.27 -7.45
N ASP A 352 1.21 8.60 -6.31
CA ASP A 352 0.61 8.28 -5.02
C ASP A 352 -0.28 9.44 -4.58
N ILE A 353 -1.53 9.14 -4.21
CA ILE A 353 -2.51 10.10 -3.67
C ILE A 353 -2.73 9.72 -2.20
N ALA A 354 -2.01 10.37 -1.30
CA ALA A 354 -2.23 10.21 0.14
C ALA A 354 -3.47 11.00 0.57
N ILE A 355 -4.38 10.33 1.27
CA ILE A 355 -5.69 10.83 1.67
C ILE A 355 -5.70 10.90 3.19
N TRP A 356 -5.45 12.10 3.72
CA TRP A 356 -5.38 12.33 5.16
C TRP A 356 -6.75 12.61 5.74
N VAL A 357 -7.05 11.96 6.86
CA VAL A 357 -8.28 12.09 7.64
C VAL A 357 -7.92 12.61 9.02
N PHE A 358 -8.59 13.68 9.44
CA PHE A 358 -8.39 14.28 10.75
C PHE A 358 -9.50 13.88 11.72
N TYR A 359 -9.11 13.46 12.92
CA TYR A 359 -10.01 13.22 14.04
C TYR A 359 -9.69 14.20 15.16
N PRO A 360 -10.68 14.87 15.77
CA PRO A 360 -10.43 15.71 16.93
C PRO A 360 -9.88 14.96 18.14
N PHE A 361 -10.15 13.65 18.24
CA PHE A 361 -9.76 12.84 19.37
C PHE A 361 -9.63 11.36 18.98
N ASN A 362 -8.57 10.72 19.46
CA ASN A 362 -8.37 9.28 19.43
C ASN A 362 -8.78 8.68 20.78
N GLY A 363 -9.54 7.59 20.75
CA GLY A 363 -10.10 6.96 21.94
C GLY A 363 -9.18 5.93 22.61
N ALA A 364 -9.62 5.40 23.76
CA ALA A 364 -8.84 4.45 24.51
C ALA A 364 -8.64 3.11 23.78
N ALA A 365 -7.41 2.61 23.83
CA ALA A 365 -7.03 1.31 23.32
C ALA A 365 -7.64 0.17 24.14
N LYS A 366 -7.83 -0.96 23.46
CA LYS A 366 -8.27 -2.23 24.08
C LYS A 366 -7.23 -3.30 23.79
N ALA A 367 -6.99 -4.18 24.74
CA ALA A 367 -6.13 -5.35 24.56
C ALA A 367 -6.96 -6.64 24.60
N LYS A 368 -6.44 -7.66 23.92
CA LYS A 368 -6.83 -9.05 24.11
C LYS A 368 -5.67 -9.76 24.81
N VAL A 369 -5.97 -10.54 25.84
CA VAL A 369 -5.03 -11.41 26.55
C VAL A 369 -5.62 -12.80 26.58
N GLU A 370 -5.17 -13.66 25.66
CA GLU A 370 -5.73 -14.98 25.41
C GLU A 370 -7.25 -14.90 25.10
N PHE A 371 -8.10 -15.27 26.05
CA PHE A 371 -9.56 -15.29 25.89
C PHE A 371 -10.26 -14.08 26.54
N ILE A 372 -9.51 -13.14 27.15
CA ILE A 372 -10.06 -11.97 27.84
C ILE A 372 -9.82 -10.70 27.02
N ASN A 373 -10.86 -9.87 26.85
CA ASN A 373 -10.74 -8.52 26.29
C ASN A 373 -10.76 -7.49 27.42
N ILE A 374 -9.86 -6.52 27.36
CA ILE A 374 -9.65 -5.55 28.43
C ILE A 374 -9.56 -4.14 27.85
N SER A 375 -10.26 -3.20 28.46
CA SER A 375 -9.99 -1.77 28.24
C SER A 375 -8.68 -1.40 28.91
N LEU A 376 -7.82 -0.66 28.20
CA LEU A 376 -6.57 -0.15 28.74
C LEU A 376 -6.73 1.20 29.48
N GLY A 377 -7.94 1.48 29.97
CA GLY A 377 -8.25 2.72 30.68
C GLY A 377 -8.11 3.92 29.74
N ARG A 378 -7.08 4.74 29.96
CA ARG A 378 -6.79 5.97 29.21
C ARG A 378 -5.61 5.84 28.22
N ILE A 379 -5.02 4.64 28.14
CA ILE A 379 -3.89 4.34 27.26
C ILE A 379 -4.34 4.45 25.80
N GLY A 380 -3.53 5.15 25.00
CA GLY A 380 -3.80 5.45 23.59
C GLY A 380 -4.73 6.64 23.34
N GLU A 381 -5.41 7.19 24.35
CA GLU A 381 -6.23 8.39 24.14
C GLU A 381 -5.34 9.61 23.86
N HIS A 382 -5.67 10.41 22.86
CA HIS A 382 -5.02 11.70 22.65
C HIS A 382 -5.91 12.66 21.86
N VAL A 383 -5.65 13.95 22.06
CA VAL A 383 -6.28 15.02 21.26
C VAL A 383 -5.58 15.09 19.92
N GLY A 384 -6.40 15.28 18.88
CA GLY A 384 -5.97 15.31 17.49
C GLY A 384 -5.49 13.94 17.03
N ASP A 385 -5.91 13.51 15.86
CA ASP A 385 -5.33 12.34 15.22
C ASP A 385 -5.33 12.46 13.70
N TRP A 386 -4.31 11.86 13.09
CA TRP A 386 -4.06 11.91 11.66
C TRP A 386 -3.83 10.51 11.15
N GLU A 387 -4.82 9.99 10.44
CA GLU A 387 -4.75 8.72 9.75
C GLU A 387 -4.82 8.93 8.25
N HIS A 388 -4.33 7.96 7.47
CA HIS A 388 -4.40 8.06 6.02
C HIS A 388 -4.52 6.71 5.31
N VAL A 389 -4.95 6.79 4.07
CA VAL A 389 -4.74 5.75 3.07
C VAL A 389 -4.09 6.37 1.85
N THR A 390 -3.28 5.61 1.12
CA THR A 390 -2.61 6.11 -0.10
C THR A 390 -3.00 5.28 -1.30
N LEU A 391 -3.58 5.91 -2.31
CA LEU A 391 -3.83 5.28 -3.61
C LEU A 391 -2.54 5.29 -4.43
N ARG A 392 -2.21 4.20 -5.11
CA ARG A 392 -1.13 4.17 -6.12
C ARG A 392 -1.72 3.97 -7.50
N VAL A 393 -1.57 4.98 -8.35
CA VAL A 393 -2.16 5.06 -9.68
C VAL A 393 -1.07 5.02 -10.75
N SER A 394 -1.25 4.22 -11.79
CA SER A 394 -0.34 4.17 -12.93
C SER A 394 -0.45 5.43 -13.78
N ASN A 395 0.66 6.11 -14.05
CA ASN A 395 0.68 7.27 -14.94
C ASN A 395 0.59 6.87 -16.43
N PHE A 396 0.69 5.58 -16.75
CA PHE A 396 0.54 5.09 -18.13
C PHE A 396 -0.91 5.14 -18.61
N ASN A 397 -1.87 4.84 -17.75
CA ASN A 397 -3.27 4.68 -18.13
C ASN A 397 -4.28 5.25 -17.10
N GLY A 398 -3.81 5.70 -15.94
CA GLY A 398 -4.63 6.18 -14.83
C GLY A 398 -5.31 5.08 -14.01
N GLU A 399 -4.92 3.81 -14.16
CA GLU A 399 -5.50 2.68 -13.43
C GLU A 399 -5.00 2.62 -11.99
N LEU A 400 -5.91 2.33 -11.05
CA LEU A 400 -5.59 2.05 -9.65
C LEU A 400 -4.90 0.69 -9.52
N HIS A 401 -3.67 0.68 -9.00
CA HIS A 401 -2.89 -0.56 -8.84
C HIS A 401 -2.97 -1.14 -7.43
N SER A 402 -2.85 -0.28 -6.42
CA SER A 402 -2.84 -0.72 -5.03
C SER A 402 -3.25 0.42 -4.10
N ILE A 403 -3.61 0.07 -2.88
CA ILE A 403 -3.87 1.01 -1.80
C ILE A 403 -3.02 0.62 -0.60
N TYR A 404 -2.35 1.60 -0.02
CA TYR A 404 -1.72 1.47 1.27
C TYR A 404 -2.73 1.83 2.37
N PHE A 405 -2.85 0.96 3.36
CA PHE A 405 -3.64 1.17 4.55
C PHE A 405 -2.69 1.47 5.71
N SER A 406 -2.80 2.67 6.30
CA SER A 406 -2.02 3.06 7.48
C SER A 406 -2.51 2.30 8.70
N GLU A 407 -1.68 1.39 9.19
CA GLU A 407 -1.97 0.57 10.36
C GLU A 407 -1.08 1.03 11.53
N HIS A 408 -1.42 0.68 12.77
CA HIS A 408 -0.50 0.99 13.86
C HIS A 408 0.86 0.29 13.65
N SER A 409 1.95 1.06 13.86
CA SER A 409 3.34 0.62 13.63
C SER A 409 3.73 0.33 12.17
N GLY A 410 2.98 0.84 11.18
CA GLY A 410 3.34 0.76 9.76
C GLY A 410 2.10 0.73 8.86
N GLY A 411 2.05 -0.22 7.94
CA GLY A 411 0.86 -0.44 7.12
C GLY A 411 1.09 -1.49 6.06
N SER A 412 0.08 -1.68 5.22
CA SER A 412 0.14 -2.70 4.17
C SER A 412 -0.38 -2.19 2.84
N TRP A 413 0.37 -2.50 1.78
CA TRP A 413 -0.09 -2.35 0.40
C TRP A 413 -0.97 -3.54 0.02
N VAL A 414 -2.17 -3.26 -0.49
CA VAL A 414 -3.11 -4.26 -1.01
C VAL A 414 -3.37 -3.99 -2.49
N ASN A 415 -3.23 -5.02 -3.32
CA ASN A 415 -3.49 -4.91 -4.76
C ASN A 415 -4.96 -4.63 -5.03
N ALA A 416 -5.25 -3.87 -6.08
CA ALA A 416 -6.62 -3.57 -6.50
C ALA A 416 -7.47 -4.83 -6.74
N SER A 417 -6.85 -5.95 -7.16
CA SER A 417 -7.51 -7.24 -7.35
C SER A 417 -7.97 -7.94 -6.07
N GLU A 418 -7.53 -7.46 -4.91
CA GLU A 418 -7.85 -8.00 -3.59
C GLU A 418 -8.76 -7.07 -2.77
N LEU A 419 -9.12 -5.91 -3.32
CA LEU A 419 -9.96 -4.91 -2.67
C LEU A 419 -11.45 -5.19 -2.84
N GLU A 420 -12.23 -4.73 -1.86
CA GLU A 420 -13.67 -4.55 -2.01
C GLU A 420 -13.94 -3.16 -2.60
N PHE A 421 -14.93 -3.05 -3.48
CA PHE A 421 -15.35 -1.79 -4.10
C PHE A 421 -16.84 -1.52 -3.88
N GLN A 422 -17.21 -0.25 -3.78
CA GLN A 422 -18.60 0.21 -3.66
C GLN A 422 -18.86 1.42 -4.57
N GLY A 423 -19.91 1.34 -5.38
CA GLY A 423 -20.33 2.50 -6.19
C GLY A 423 -19.38 2.83 -7.34
N GLY A 424 -18.88 1.80 -8.03
CA GLY A 424 -17.93 1.92 -9.14
C GLY A 424 -16.53 1.47 -8.73
N ASN A 425 -15.52 2.25 -9.10
CA ASN A 425 -14.11 1.96 -8.78
C ASN A 425 -13.67 2.52 -7.42
N LYS A 426 -14.60 2.94 -6.57
CA LYS A 426 -14.30 3.44 -5.23
C LYS A 426 -14.06 2.29 -4.24
N PRO A 427 -12.87 2.15 -3.66
CA PRO A 427 -12.50 1.07 -2.77
C PRO A 427 -13.14 1.25 -1.38
N CYS A 428 -13.37 0.16 -0.67
CA CYS A 428 -13.81 0.16 0.73
C CYS A 428 -12.60 0.16 1.67
N THR A 429 -12.66 0.97 2.71
CA THR A 429 -11.68 1.09 3.80
C THR A 429 -12.41 0.97 5.13
N TYR A 430 -11.77 0.37 6.13
CA TYR A 430 -12.36 0.14 7.44
C TYR A 430 -11.49 0.74 8.53
N SER A 431 -12.04 1.73 9.25
CA SER A 431 -11.39 2.36 10.39
C SER A 431 -11.57 1.50 11.64
N SER A 432 -10.49 1.30 12.40
CA SER A 432 -10.55 0.60 13.68
C SER A 432 -11.31 1.41 14.72
N LEU A 433 -11.99 0.70 15.62
CA LEU A 433 -12.72 1.30 16.73
C LEU A 433 -11.77 2.04 17.67
N HIS A 434 -12.05 3.32 17.92
CA HIS A 434 -11.31 4.27 18.75
C HIS A 434 -9.92 4.65 18.27
N GLY A 435 -9.14 3.70 17.72
CA GLY A 435 -7.75 3.89 17.31
C GLY A 435 -7.57 4.35 15.85
N HIS A 436 -8.65 4.35 15.07
CA HIS A 436 -8.76 4.88 13.70
C HIS A 436 -7.81 4.35 12.63
N ALA A 437 -6.87 3.46 12.96
CA ALA A 437 -6.05 2.73 12.00
C ALA A 437 -6.90 2.11 10.88
N MET A 438 -6.39 2.17 9.66
CA MET A 438 -7.11 1.85 8.44
C MET A 438 -6.80 0.42 7.99
N TYR A 439 -7.84 -0.30 7.55
CA TYR A 439 -7.72 -1.69 7.08
C TYR A 439 -8.53 -1.95 5.81
N SER A 440 -8.06 -2.91 5.00
CA SER A 440 -8.72 -3.31 3.76
C SER A 440 -9.95 -4.21 3.94
N LYS A 441 -10.13 -4.78 5.14
CA LYS A 441 -11.20 -5.73 5.45
C LYS A 441 -11.76 -5.50 6.85
N PRO A 442 -13.05 -5.79 7.08
CA PRO A 442 -13.62 -5.79 8.42
C PRO A 442 -13.13 -7.01 9.21
N GLY A 443 -13.06 -6.89 10.53
CA GLY A 443 -12.64 -7.94 11.44
C GLY A 443 -11.72 -7.43 12.55
N LEU A 444 -11.15 -8.37 13.29
CA LEU A 444 -10.18 -8.08 14.34
C LEU A 444 -8.76 -8.28 13.78
N VAL A 445 -7.95 -7.23 13.87
CA VAL A 445 -6.49 -7.34 13.75
C VAL A 445 -5.89 -7.18 15.14
N LEU A 446 -5.05 -8.14 15.54
CA LEU A 446 -4.33 -8.10 16.82
C LEU A 446 -2.90 -7.63 16.59
N GLN A 447 -2.54 -6.51 17.21
CA GLN A 447 -1.16 -6.00 17.24
C GLN A 447 -0.45 -6.58 18.46
N GLY A 448 0.23 -7.71 18.27
CA GLY A 448 0.94 -8.43 19.32
C GLY A 448 1.37 -9.81 18.86
N SER A 449 1.53 -10.76 19.79
CA SER A 449 2.01 -12.11 19.50
C SER A 449 1.02 -13.17 19.96
N GLY A 450 0.68 -14.11 19.08
CA GLY A 450 -0.31 -15.15 19.37
C GLY A 450 -1.67 -14.53 19.69
N GLU A 451 -2.25 -14.91 20.83
CA GLU A 451 -3.57 -14.42 21.28
C GLU A 451 -3.48 -13.20 22.22
N ILE A 452 -2.33 -12.50 22.25
CA ILE A 452 -2.09 -11.34 23.12
C ILE A 452 -1.69 -10.14 22.26
N GLY A 453 -2.45 -9.04 22.35
CA GLY A 453 -2.16 -7.83 21.57
C GLY A 453 -3.19 -6.71 21.73
N ILE A 454 -2.89 -5.52 21.18
CA ILE A 454 -3.87 -4.44 21.02
C ILE A 454 -4.89 -4.87 19.98
N ARG A 455 -6.17 -4.59 20.26
CA ARG A 455 -7.30 -4.92 19.39
C ARG A 455 -7.58 -3.76 18.44
N ASN A 456 -7.46 -4.03 17.16
CA ASN A 456 -7.98 -3.19 16.09
C ASN A 456 -9.25 -3.83 15.54
N ASP A 457 -10.37 -3.48 16.16
CA ASP A 457 -11.70 -3.98 15.78
C ASP A 457 -12.29 -3.11 14.68
N THR A 458 -12.48 -3.67 13.49
CA THR A 458 -13.09 -3.00 12.33
C THR A 458 -14.39 -3.70 11.95
N ALA A 459 -15.37 -2.96 11.45
CA ALA A 459 -16.63 -3.53 11.00
C ALA A 459 -17.30 -2.66 9.94
N LYS A 460 -18.08 -3.30 9.07
CA LYS A 460 -18.97 -2.59 8.15
C LYS A 460 -20.18 -2.07 8.92
N SER A 461 -20.54 -0.80 8.75
CA SER A 461 -21.68 -0.19 9.42
C SER A 461 -22.39 0.83 8.52
N LYS A 462 -23.43 1.48 9.05
CA LYS A 462 -24.11 2.60 8.38
C LYS A 462 -23.39 3.95 8.61
N ILE A 463 -22.42 3.98 9.53
CA ILE A 463 -21.58 5.14 9.80
C ILE A 463 -20.43 5.06 8.80
N VAL A 464 -20.51 5.89 7.76
CA VAL A 464 -19.60 5.81 6.61
C VAL A 464 -19.33 7.21 6.06
N MET A 465 -18.11 7.42 5.56
CA MET A 465 -17.70 8.63 4.83
C MET A 465 -17.41 8.27 3.37
N ASP A 466 -18.09 8.92 2.42
CA ASP A 466 -17.61 8.98 1.03
C ASP A 466 -16.62 10.13 0.93
N THR A 467 -15.33 9.78 0.85
CA THR A 467 -14.25 10.78 0.83
C THR A 467 -14.28 11.67 -0.42
N GLY A 468 -14.97 11.25 -1.49
CA GLY A 468 -15.11 12.02 -2.73
C GLY A 468 -16.07 13.21 -2.64
N LEU A 469 -16.86 13.33 -1.56
CA LEU A 469 -17.84 14.41 -1.39
C LEU A 469 -17.22 15.72 -0.90
N GLN A 470 -16.23 15.66 -0.01
CA GLN A 470 -15.54 16.82 0.54
C GLN A 470 -14.05 16.53 0.69
N PHE A 471 -13.24 17.18 -0.15
CA PHE A 471 -11.79 17.05 -0.12
C PHE A 471 -11.11 18.37 -0.51
N SER A 472 -9.86 18.51 -0.12
CA SER A 472 -8.99 19.63 -0.51
C SER A 472 -7.64 19.11 -0.95
N LEU A 473 -7.17 19.51 -2.12
CA LEU A 473 -5.79 19.28 -2.55
C LEU A 473 -4.87 20.24 -1.80
N VAL A 474 -4.09 19.73 -0.86
CA VAL A 474 -3.24 20.56 0.02
C VAL A 474 -1.78 20.55 -0.39
N ALA A 475 -1.34 19.55 -1.16
CA ALA A 475 0.01 19.50 -1.71
C ALA A 475 0.07 18.70 -3.01
N ALA A 476 0.83 19.22 -3.97
CA ALA A 476 1.21 18.56 -5.22
C ALA A 476 2.41 19.33 -5.80
N GLU A 477 3.59 19.13 -5.21
CA GLU A 477 4.76 19.99 -5.43
C GLU A 477 5.19 20.06 -6.91
N TYR A 478 4.97 18.99 -7.68
CA TYR A 478 5.26 18.92 -9.11
C TYR A 478 4.43 19.87 -9.98
N LEU A 479 3.29 20.36 -9.48
CA LEU A 479 2.48 21.38 -10.17
C LEU A 479 3.01 22.81 -9.98
N GLY A 480 4.07 22.98 -9.19
CA GLY A 480 4.65 24.27 -8.86
C GLY A 480 4.01 24.95 -7.64
N SER A 481 4.82 25.72 -6.91
CA SER A 481 4.45 26.34 -5.63
C SER A 481 3.37 27.42 -5.72
N THR A 482 3.08 27.94 -6.92
CA THR A 482 2.02 28.93 -7.14
C THR A 482 0.65 28.31 -7.44
N THR A 483 0.61 27.01 -7.76
CA THR A 483 -0.61 26.32 -8.19
C THR A 483 -1.44 25.85 -7.01
N ILE A 484 -0.79 25.35 -5.95
CA ILE A 484 -1.42 24.90 -4.71
C ILE A 484 -1.04 25.83 -3.58
N VAL A 485 -2.03 26.45 -2.94
CA VAL A 485 -1.84 27.24 -1.72
C VAL A 485 -2.00 26.31 -0.54
N GLU A 486 -0.90 25.92 0.09
CA GLU A 486 -0.94 25.12 1.31
C GLU A 486 -1.67 25.86 2.44
N PRO A 487 -2.56 25.18 3.18
CA PRO A 487 -3.17 25.81 4.34
C PRO A 487 -2.13 26.00 5.46
N PRO A 488 -2.15 27.12 6.20
CA PRO A 488 -1.16 27.41 7.25
C PRO A 488 -1.02 26.32 8.33
N TRP A 489 -2.11 25.64 8.69
CA TRP A 489 -2.05 24.53 9.66
C TRP A 489 -1.19 23.36 9.18
N LEU A 490 -1.02 23.17 7.87
CA LEU A 490 -0.18 22.09 7.33
C LEU A 490 1.30 22.31 7.66
N ASN A 491 1.69 23.57 7.86
CA ASN A 491 3.04 23.97 8.23
C ASN A 491 3.22 24.11 9.76
N TYR A 492 2.25 23.65 10.56
CA TYR A 492 2.40 23.52 12.02
C TYR A 492 3.00 22.16 12.38
N PHE A 493 4.28 22.17 12.77
CA PHE A 493 5.09 20.95 12.98
C PHE A 493 5.21 20.50 14.45
N ARG A 494 4.26 20.89 15.30
CA ARG A 494 4.23 20.54 16.74
C ARG A 494 3.03 19.63 17.02
N GLU A 495 2.85 19.24 18.27
CA GLU A 495 1.82 18.32 18.70
C GLU A 495 0.40 18.89 18.51
N TRP A 496 -0.50 18.03 18.02
CA TRP A 496 -1.93 18.25 17.89
C TRP A 496 -2.71 17.83 19.14
N GLY A 497 -2.04 17.73 20.29
CA GLY A 497 -2.62 17.38 21.58
C GLY A 497 -1.61 17.60 22.70
N PRO A 498 -2.07 17.69 23.96
CA PRO A 498 -1.17 17.81 25.10
C PRO A 498 -0.40 16.51 25.33
N LYS A 499 0.78 16.63 25.96
CA LYS A 499 1.51 15.49 26.53
C LYS A 499 1.08 15.30 27.98
N ILE A 500 0.30 14.25 28.25
CA ILE A 500 -0.17 13.91 29.60
C ILE A 500 0.55 12.66 30.08
N SER A 501 1.47 12.84 31.03
CA SER A 501 2.05 11.75 31.81
C SER A 501 1.19 11.48 33.03
N TYR A 502 0.34 10.45 32.98
CA TYR A 502 -0.30 9.90 34.17
C TYR A 502 0.56 8.76 34.73
N ASN A 503 0.28 8.32 35.96
CA ASN A 503 0.96 7.16 36.53
C ASN A 503 0.48 5.90 35.78
N LEU A 504 1.14 5.60 34.67
CA LEU A 504 0.87 4.46 33.81
C LEU A 504 0.77 3.16 34.63
N ALA A 505 1.58 3.05 35.69
CA ALA A 505 1.52 1.94 36.63
C ALA A 505 0.16 1.79 37.33
N ASP A 506 -0.59 2.87 37.55
CA ASP A 506 -1.90 2.81 38.18
C ASP A 506 -3.00 2.35 37.21
N GLU A 507 -2.94 2.75 35.93
CA GLU A 507 -3.84 2.21 34.90
C GLU A 507 -3.54 0.73 34.63
N ILE A 508 -2.26 0.36 34.54
CA ILE A 508 -1.83 -1.04 34.43
C ILE A 508 -2.32 -1.84 35.65
N LYS A 509 -2.13 -1.34 36.88
CA LYS A 509 -2.61 -2.01 38.10
C LYS A 509 -4.13 -2.20 38.13
N LYS A 510 -4.92 -1.26 37.59
CA LYS A 510 -6.38 -1.43 37.49
C LYS A 510 -6.72 -2.62 36.58
N VAL A 511 -6.00 -2.76 35.47
CA VAL A 511 -6.16 -3.88 34.54
C VAL A 511 -5.64 -5.20 35.13
N GLU A 512 -4.50 -5.19 35.81
CA GLU A 512 -3.95 -6.38 36.46
C GLU A 512 -4.89 -6.98 37.51
N LYS A 513 -5.67 -6.14 38.22
CA LYS A 513 -6.63 -6.59 39.25
C LYS A 513 -7.74 -7.47 38.68
N VAL A 514 -8.04 -7.37 37.38
CA VAL A 514 -9.09 -8.17 36.73
C VAL A 514 -8.54 -9.42 36.03
N LEU A 515 -7.21 -9.63 36.04
CA LEU A 515 -6.56 -10.75 35.38
C LEU A 515 -6.11 -11.84 36.37
N PRO A 516 -6.49 -13.11 36.18
CA PRO A 516 -6.07 -14.20 37.07
C PRO A 516 -4.66 -14.70 36.75
N GLY A 517 -3.82 -14.83 37.78
CA GLY A 517 -2.59 -15.63 37.79
C GLY A 517 -1.68 -15.46 36.56
N LYS A 518 -1.61 -16.48 35.71
CA LYS A 518 -0.73 -16.51 34.52
C LYS A 518 -1.07 -15.44 33.46
N LEU A 519 -2.35 -15.05 33.35
CA LEU A 519 -2.77 -13.99 32.41
C LEU A 519 -2.23 -12.63 32.81
N LYS A 520 -2.09 -12.38 34.12
CA LYS A 520 -1.48 -11.17 34.65
C LYS A 520 -0.03 -11.05 34.21
N THR A 521 0.77 -12.10 34.39
CA THR A 521 2.18 -12.13 33.95
C THR A 521 2.32 -11.96 32.43
N ALA A 522 1.41 -12.56 31.67
CA ALA A 522 1.40 -12.43 30.21
C ALA A 522 1.07 -11.00 29.76
N PHE A 523 0.11 -10.34 30.43
CA PHE A 523 -0.26 -8.95 30.20
C PHE A 523 0.86 -7.97 30.57
N GLU A 524 1.49 -8.14 31.74
CA GLU A 524 2.63 -7.32 32.18
C GLU A 524 3.77 -7.37 31.17
N LYS A 525 4.12 -8.58 30.68
CA LYS A 525 5.16 -8.75 29.66
C LYS A 525 4.78 -8.05 28.34
N PHE A 526 3.51 -8.10 27.96
CA PHE A 526 3.02 -7.45 26.76
C PHE A 526 3.08 -5.92 26.87
N ILE A 527 2.56 -5.34 27.95
CA ILE A 527 2.57 -3.88 28.15
C ILE A 527 4.01 -3.33 28.23
N ASN A 528 4.91 -4.03 28.91
CA ASN A 528 6.33 -3.64 28.97
C ASN A 528 7.04 -3.74 27.60
N GLY A 529 6.43 -4.40 26.61
CA GLY A 529 6.91 -4.46 25.23
C GLY A 529 6.24 -3.47 24.28
N LEU A 530 5.28 -2.66 24.75
CA LEU A 530 4.66 -1.64 23.92
C LEU A 530 5.58 -0.42 23.77
N PRO A 531 5.54 0.26 22.60
CA PRO A 531 6.26 1.52 22.41
C PRO A 531 5.75 2.61 23.36
N ASP A 532 6.63 3.54 23.76
CA ASP A 532 6.30 4.66 24.66
C ASP A 532 5.16 5.54 24.09
N GLU A 533 5.07 5.64 22.76
CA GLU A 533 4.02 6.37 22.05
C GLU A 533 2.62 5.82 22.33
N VAL A 534 2.50 4.51 22.55
CA VAL A 534 1.22 3.86 22.87
C VAL A 534 0.88 4.02 24.36
N LEU A 535 1.90 4.15 25.21
CA LEU A 535 1.77 4.16 26.67
C LEU A 535 1.39 5.55 27.23
N GLY A 536 1.64 6.63 26.49
CA GLY A 536 1.28 8.01 26.86
C GLY A 536 -0.06 8.50 26.29
N GLN A 537 -0.52 9.67 26.74
CA GLN A 537 -1.38 10.52 25.90
C GLN A 537 -0.49 11.62 25.34
N GLU A 538 -0.13 11.52 24.07
CA GLU A 538 0.65 12.53 23.36
C GLU A 538 0.04 12.70 21.99
N GLY A 539 -0.47 13.90 21.71
CA GLY A 539 -1.05 14.18 20.40
C GLY A 539 0.01 14.08 19.29
N PRO A 540 -0.35 13.58 18.10
CA PRO A 540 0.60 13.41 17.02
C PRO A 540 1.03 14.76 16.45
N THR A 541 2.14 14.77 15.72
CA THR A 541 2.46 15.87 14.81
C THR A 541 1.61 15.78 13.53
N GLY A 542 1.47 16.91 12.84
CA GLY A 542 0.71 16.99 11.59
C GLY A 542 1.32 16.16 10.44
N PRO A 543 0.55 15.98 9.34
CA PRO A 543 0.90 15.10 8.22
C PRO A 543 2.28 15.36 7.61
N LYS A 544 2.66 16.63 7.45
CA LYS A 544 3.90 17.05 6.78
C LYS A 544 5.18 16.71 7.55
N VAL A 545 5.07 16.32 8.82
CA VAL A 545 6.19 15.84 9.66
C VAL A 545 6.40 14.34 9.50
N LYS A 546 5.42 13.60 8.95
CA LYS A 546 5.50 12.15 8.79
C LYS A 546 6.49 11.80 7.68
N ARG A 547 7.30 10.75 7.90
CA ARG A 547 8.36 10.31 6.96
C ARG A 547 7.84 10.02 5.55
N ASN A 548 6.62 9.52 5.47
CA ASN A 548 5.93 9.17 4.23
C ASN A 548 5.34 10.39 3.50
N TRP A 549 5.44 11.62 4.04
CA TRP A 549 5.04 12.81 3.28
C TRP A 549 5.82 12.88 1.95
N ASN A 550 7.15 12.89 2.03
CA ASN A 550 8.03 12.85 0.85
C ASN A 550 8.58 11.45 0.53
N GLY A 551 8.51 10.53 1.50
CA GLY A 551 8.96 9.15 1.35
C GLY A 551 7.90 8.22 0.76
N ASP A 552 8.30 6.96 0.62
CA ASP A 552 7.36 5.86 0.37
C ASP A 552 6.50 5.60 1.62
N GLU A 553 5.36 4.92 1.42
CA GLU A 553 4.58 4.37 2.52
C GLU A 553 5.33 3.19 3.15
N VAL A 554 5.23 3.02 4.47
CA VAL A 554 6.21 2.19 5.22
C VAL A 554 5.57 1.30 6.27
#